data_AF-A0A8C6QSX9-F1
#
_entry.id   AF-A0A8C6QSX9-F1
#
_cell.length_a   1.000
_cell.length_b   1.000
_cell.length_c   1.000
_cell.angle_alpha   90.00
_cell.angle_beta   90.00
_cell.angle_gamma   90.00
#
_symmetry.space_group_name_H-M   'P 1'
#
loop_
_entity.id
_entity.type
_entity.pdbx_description
1 polymer ?
#
loop_
_entity_poly.entity_id
_entity_poly.type
_entity_poly.pdbx_seq_one_letter_code
_entity_poly.pdbx_strand_id
1 'polypeptide(L)'
;MAPHVSCFFLAVLLTASCEVITSSGQTCIEKEANKTYNCENLGLREIPATLPNSTECLEFSFNFLPTIQSTTFSRLINLTYLDLTRY
;
A
#
# COMPACT_ATOMS: atom_id res chain seq x y z
N MET A 1 40.62 50.45 -2.69
CA MET A 1 39.20 50.53 -3.08
C MET A 1 38.75 49.12 -3.41
N ALA A 2 37.83 48.54 -2.62
CA ALA A 2 37.17 47.27 -2.97
C ALA A 2 36.10 47.52 -4.05
N PRO A 3 35.61 46.49 -4.78
CA PRO A 3 34.49 45.72 -4.23
C PRO A 3 34.41 44.22 -4.62
N HIS A 4 34.22 43.36 -3.61
CA HIS A 4 33.02 42.54 -3.39
C HIS A 4 32.27 41.88 -4.58
N VAL A 5 32.87 40.98 -5.35
CA VAL A 5 32.16 39.96 -6.15
C VAL A 5 33.11 38.78 -6.24
N SER A 6 32.88 37.61 -5.65
CA SER A 6 31.74 36.75 -5.86
C SER A 6 31.78 35.65 -4.80
N CYS A 7 31.24 35.91 -3.61
CA CYS A 7 30.84 34.88 -2.65
C CYS A 7 29.63 34.06 -3.16
N PHE A 8 29.47 33.91 -4.48
CA PHE A 8 28.33 33.25 -5.12
C PHE A 8 28.65 31.85 -5.66
N PHE A 9 29.81 31.29 -5.35
CA PHE A 9 30.21 29.97 -5.89
C PHE A 9 30.06 28.78 -4.93
N LEU A 10 29.50 28.96 -3.72
CA LEU A 10 29.40 27.87 -2.73
C LEU A 10 28.03 27.74 -2.06
N ALA A 11 26.93 27.95 -2.79
CA ALA A 11 25.58 27.85 -2.19
C ALA A 11 24.55 27.08 -3.03
N VAL A 12 24.96 26.15 -3.89
CA VAL A 12 23.99 25.31 -4.62
C VAL A 12 24.47 23.86 -4.76
N LEU A 13 24.72 23.17 -3.64
CA LEU A 13 24.86 21.70 -3.65
C LEU A 13 24.24 21.07 -2.40
N LEU A 14 23.02 21.49 -2.04
CA LEU A 14 22.16 20.73 -1.14
C LEU A 14 20.81 20.54 -1.83
N THR A 15 20.82 19.91 -3.00
CA THR A 15 19.59 19.31 -3.53
C THR A 15 19.32 18.08 -2.67
N ALA A 16 18.50 18.24 -1.64
CA ALA A 16 17.87 17.13 -0.97
C ALA A 16 16.95 16.44 -1.99
N SER A 17 17.48 15.43 -2.68
CA SER A 17 16.66 14.49 -3.43
C SER A 17 15.87 13.70 -2.40
N CYS A 18 14.65 14.17 -2.11
CA CYS A 18 13.63 13.29 -1.56
C CYS A 18 13.28 12.32 -2.68
N GLU A 19 13.95 11.17 -2.71
CA GLU A 19 13.46 10.03 -3.46
C GLU A 19 12.12 9.68 -2.84
N VAL A 20 11.04 10.07 -3.51
CA VAL A 20 9.75 9.42 -3.29
C VAL A 20 10.03 7.96 -3.64
N ILE A 21 10.18 7.12 -2.61
CA ILE A 21 10.11 5.69 -2.77
C ILE A 21 8.69 5.45 -3.26
N THR A 22 8.52 5.43 -4.58
CA THR A 22 7.34 4.89 -5.21
C THR A 22 7.33 3.45 -4.75
N SER A 23 6.46 3.17 -3.77
CA SER A 23 6.21 1.81 -3.30
C SER A 23 5.93 0.97 -4.54
N SER A 24 6.91 0.16 -4.92
CA SER A 24 6.81 -0.77 -6.01
C SER A 24 5.70 -1.75 -5.65
N GLY A 25 4.50 -1.54 -6.20
CA GLY A 25 3.35 -2.44 -6.08
C GLY A 25 3.15 -2.97 -4.68
N GLN A 26 2.61 -2.15 -3.78
CA GLN A 26 2.20 -2.60 -2.45
C GLN A 26 1.20 -3.75 -2.60
N THR A 27 1.65 -4.98 -2.37
CA THR A 27 0.86 -6.21 -2.46
C THR A 27 0.57 -6.74 -1.07
N CYS A 28 -0.47 -7.54 -0.95
CA CYS A 28 -0.75 -8.24 0.30
C CYS A 28 0.42 -9.17 0.67
N ILE A 29 0.74 -9.22 1.96
CA ILE A 29 1.72 -10.13 2.53
C ILE A 29 1.06 -11.48 2.78
N GLU A 30 1.64 -12.54 2.22
CA GLU A 30 1.25 -13.92 2.53
C GLU A 30 1.84 -14.32 3.89
N LYS A 31 0.98 -14.53 4.89
CA LYS A 31 1.37 -15.03 6.22
C LYS A 31 1.36 -16.55 6.30
N GLU A 32 0.48 -17.18 5.53
CA GLU A 32 0.39 -18.64 5.41
C GLU A 32 0.06 -18.98 3.95
N ALA A 33 0.85 -19.88 3.37
CA ALA A 33 0.79 -20.22 1.96
C ALA A 33 -0.64 -20.58 1.52
N ASN A 34 -1.16 -19.83 0.55
CA ASN A 34 -2.50 -20.01 -0.03
C ASN A 34 -3.67 -19.87 0.95
N LYS A 35 -3.45 -19.35 2.16
CA LYS A 35 -4.44 -19.40 3.25
C LYS A 35 -4.65 -18.07 3.98
N THR A 36 -3.57 -17.43 4.44
CA THR A 36 -3.66 -16.22 5.27
C THR A 36 -2.93 -15.06 4.61
N TYR A 37 -3.63 -13.94 4.41
CA TYR A 37 -3.10 -12.75 3.76
C TYR A 37 -3.36 -11.49 4.58
N ASN A 38 -2.33 -10.66 4.72
CA ASN A 38 -2.42 -9.32 5.28
C ASN A 38 -2.34 -8.28 4.16
N CYS A 39 -3.40 -7.49 4.03
CA CYS A 39 -3.55 -6.41 3.06
C CYS A 39 -3.75 -5.06 3.76
N GLU A 40 -3.32 -4.92 5.01
CA GLU A 40 -3.61 -3.71 5.80
C GLU A 40 -2.84 -2.48 5.28
N ASN A 41 -3.46 -1.30 5.39
CA ASN A 41 -2.84 0.00 5.08
C ASN A 41 -2.32 0.12 3.63
N LEU A 42 -2.94 -0.59 2.69
CA LEU A 42 -2.56 -0.56 1.28
C LEU A 42 -3.41 0.40 0.44
N GLY A 43 -4.42 1.05 1.04
CA GLY A 43 -5.31 1.97 0.33
C GLY A 43 -6.11 1.30 -0.79
N LEU A 44 -6.33 -0.01 -0.69
CA LEU A 44 -6.99 -0.82 -1.71
C LEU A 44 -8.46 -0.41 -1.83
N ARG A 45 -8.93 -0.32 -3.08
CA ARG A 45 -10.33 0.03 -3.40
C ARG A 45 -11.19 -1.15 -3.80
N GLU A 46 -10.57 -2.31 -3.91
CA GLU A 46 -11.19 -3.58 -4.26
C GLU A 46 -10.35 -4.73 -3.68
N ILE A 47 -10.92 -5.93 -3.66
CA ILE A 47 -10.21 -7.14 -3.25
C ILE A 47 -9.26 -7.57 -4.38
N PRO A 48 -7.94 -7.71 -4.11
CA PRO A 48 -6.98 -8.05 -5.15
C PRO A 48 -7.33 -9.36 -5.85
N ALA A 49 -7.36 -9.35 -7.18
CA ALA A 49 -7.58 -10.55 -8.00
C ALA A 49 -6.47 -11.61 -7.84
N THR A 50 -5.31 -11.20 -7.35
CA THR A 50 -4.14 -12.05 -7.10
C THR A 50 -4.27 -12.93 -5.86
N LEU A 51 -5.15 -12.60 -4.91
CA LEU A 51 -5.42 -13.48 -3.77
C LEU A 51 -6.01 -14.81 -4.28
N PRO A 52 -5.54 -15.98 -3.84
CA PRO A 52 -6.11 -17.25 -4.28
C PRO A 52 -7.53 -17.46 -3.73
N ASN A 53 -8.34 -18.25 -4.44
CA ASN A 53 -9.71 -18.56 -3.99
C ASN A 53 -9.72 -19.38 -2.68
N SER A 54 -8.60 -20.01 -2.33
CA SER A 54 -8.41 -20.78 -1.11
C SER A 54 -8.18 -19.94 0.14
N THR A 55 -8.05 -18.61 0.03
CA THR A 55 -7.84 -17.71 1.18
C THR A 55 -8.92 -17.95 2.24
N GLU A 56 -8.48 -18.28 3.46
CA GLU A 56 -9.35 -18.49 4.61
C GLU A 56 -9.33 -17.27 5.55
N CYS A 57 -8.19 -16.58 5.64
CA CYS A 57 -8.00 -15.46 6.54
C CYS A 57 -7.53 -14.22 5.77
N LEU A 58 -8.33 -13.15 5.81
CA LEU A 58 -8.01 -11.89 5.16
C LEU A 58 -8.04 -10.73 6.15
N GLU A 59 -6.87 -10.16 6.42
CA GLU A 59 -6.73 -8.91 7.19
C GLU A 59 -6.73 -7.74 6.20
N PHE A 60 -7.84 -6.99 6.12
CA PHE A 60 -8.05 -5.95 5.11
C PHE A 60 -8.28 -4.56 5.72
N SER A 61 -7.85 -4.35 6.96
CA SER A 61 -8.06 -3.12 7.71
C SER A 61 -7.35 -1.92 7.09
N PHE A 62 -7.91 -0.72 7.31
CA PHE A 62 -7.34 0.54 6.83
C PHE A 62 -7.18 0.61 5.30
N ASN A 63 -8.16 0.07 4.57
CA ASN A 63 -8.30 0.22 3.12
C ASN A 63 -9.45 1.18 2.79
N PHE A 64 -9.92 1.19 1.54
CA PHE A 64 -11.00 2.07 1.09
C PHE A 64 -11.98 1.34 0.16
N LEU A 65 -12.88 0.51 0.71
CA LEU A 65 -14.01 -0.07 -0.03
C LEU A 65 -15.25 0.83 0.12
N PRO A 66 -15.51 1.78 -0.81
CA PRO A 66 -16.62 2.72 -0.68
C PRO A 66 -18.00 2.05 -0.68
N THR A 67 -18.10 0.82 -1.18
CA THR A 67 -19.33 0.02 -1.13
C THR A 67 -18.98 -1.44 -1.04
N ILE A 68 -19.66 -2.15 -0.14
CA ILE A 68 -19.62 -3.61 -0.06
C ILE A 68 -20.94 -4.15 -0.62
N GLN A 69 -20.84 -5.05 -1.60
CA GLN A 69 -21.97 -5.72 -2.23
C GLN A 69 -21.80 -7.24 -2.11
N SER A 70 -22.84 -8.00 -2.45
CA SER A 70 -22.79 -9.47 -2.43
C SER A 70 -21.68 -10.06 -3.31
N THR A 71 -21.21 -9.31 -4.32
CA THR A 71 -20.15 -9.73 -5.23
C THR A 71 -18.74 -9.43 -4.72
N THR A 72 -18.55 -8.52 -3.76
CA THR A 72 -17.22 -8.02 -3.31
C THR A 72 -16.27 -9.14 -2.89
N PHE A 73 -16.78 -10.13 -2.16
CA PHE A 73 -15.99 -11.27 -1.65
C PHE A 73 -16.36 -12.61 -2.28
N SER A 74 -17.24 -12.61 -3.29
CA SER A 74 -17.87 -13.81 -3.86
C SER A 74 -16.87 -14.87 -4.38
N ARG A 75 -15.66 -14.44 -4.73
CA ARG A 75 -14.57 -15.30 -5.20
C ARG A 75 -13.84 -16.03 -4.06
N LEU A 76 -13.79 -15.44 -2.87
CA LEU A 76 -13.07 -15.97 -1.71
C LEU A 76 -14.02 -16.84 -0.86
N ILE A 77 -14.44 -17.95 -1.46
CA ILE A 77 -15.50 -18.83 -0.91
C ILE A 77 -15.10 -19.54 0.39
N ASN A 78 -13.80 -19.61 0.70
CA ASN A 78 -13.27 -20.28 1.87
C ASN A 78 -13.01 -19.33 3.05
N LEU A 79 -13.39 -18.05 2.97
CA LEU A 79 -13.17 -17.09 4.06
C LEU A 79 -13.83 -17.57 5.36
N THR A 80 -13.01 -17.76 6.38
CA THR A 80 -13.41 -18.05 7.76
C THR A 80 -13.12 -16.87 8.68
N TYR A 81 -12.17 -16.00 8.30
CA TYR A 81 -11.84 -14.76 9.01
C TYR A 81 -11.70 -13.60 8.02
N LEU A 82 -12.36 -12.48 8.33
CA LEU A 82 -12.30 -11.26 7.55
C LEU A 82 -12.26 -10.06 8.50
N ASP A 83 -11.17 -9.30 8.46
CA ASP A 83 -11.06 -8.02 9.16
C ASP A 83 -11.23 -6.86 8.18
N LEU A 84 -12.23 -6.02 8.44
CA LEU A 84 -12.54 -4.81 7.69
C LEU A 84 -12.44 -3.58 8.59
N THR A 85 -11.64 -3.60 9.65
CA THR A 85 -11.55 -2.45 10.55
C THR A 85 -11.13 -1.20 9.78
N ARG A 86 -12.01 -0.19 9.74
CA ARG A 86 -11.81 1.07 9.00
C ARG A 86 -11.49 0.85 7.51
N TYR A 87 -12.34 0.06 6.85
CA TYR A 87 -12.30 -0.15 5.40
C TYR A 87 -12.85 1.02 4.59
#